data_AF-A0A445JIT7-F1
#
_entry.id   AF-A0A445JIT7-F1
#
_cell.length_a   1.000
_cell.length_b   1.000
_cell.length_c   1.000
_cell.angle_alpha   90.00
_cell.angle_beta   90.00
_cell.angle_gamma   90.00
#
_symmetry.space_group_name_H-M   'P 1'
#
loop_
_entity.id
_entity.type
_entity.pdbx_description
1 polymer ?
#
loop_
_entity_poly.entity_id
_entity_poly.type
_entity_poly.pdbx_seq_one_letter_code
_entity_poly.pdbx_strand_id
1 'polypeptide(L)'
;MSLVYSQLEDRLRKKRSKILHTKTGSGKPMKVSFNKFDFSNSYIWFEFYNVPLAKDVSLICNTIRAWHIIGRLGGCNAMNMQLSQSPMDARPSYDYIQGANVEPTTFYNIGDLEVQDNLARIWVDIGTVEPLLLNVLINALTQISSDFVGIKQVMFGGSEFENWNENLKSEDAGYGVHKI
;
A
#
# COMPACT_ATOMS: atom_id res chain seq x y z
N MET A 1 21.20 25.07 6.72
CA MET A 1 19.93 24.71 6.07
C MET A 1 19.65 25.71 4.97
N SER A 2 19.36 25.26 3.74
CA SER A 2 19.20 26.16 2.59
C SER A 2 17.90 26.96 2.66
N LEU A 3 17.90 28.16 2.09
CA LEU A 3 16.78 29.12 2.07
C LEU A 3 15.48 28.54 1.45
N VAL A 4 15.61 27.48 0.65
CA VAL A 4 14.49 26.76 0.04
C VAL A 4 13.73 25.91 1.06
N TYR A 5 14.45 25.26 1.99
CA TYR A 5 13.82 24.45 3.05
C TYR A 5 12.99 25.31 4.00
N SER A 6 13.48 26.48 4.41
CA SER A 6 12.74 27.38 5.30
C SER A 6 11.46 27.93 4.66
N GLN A 7 11.50 28.27 3.37
CA GLN A 7 10.31 28.70 2.63
C GLN A 7 9.29 27.56 2.46
N LEU A 8 9.74 26.32 2.29
CA LEU A 8 8.87 25.15 2.21
C LEU A 8 8.17 24.89 3.55
N GLU A 9 8.93 24.93 4.65
CA GLU A 9 8.42 24.77 6.02
C GLU A 9 7.40 25.85 6.38
N ASP A 10 7.65 27.11 6.03
CA ASP A 10 6.70 28.21 6.27
C ASP A 10 5.41 28.03 5.47
N ARG A 11 5.49 27.50 4.24
CA ARG A 11 4.31 27.19 3.42
C ARG A 11 3.51 26.03 4.00
N LEU A 12 4.18 24.98 4.49
CA LEU A 12 3.54 23.84 5.17
C LEU A 12 2.89 24.30 6.48
N ARG A 13 3.56 25.14 7.25
CA ARG A 13 3.05 25.70 8.51
C ARG A 13 1.82 26.58 8.30
N LYS A 14 1.82 27.44 7.27
CA LYS A 14 0.68 28.31 6.93
C LYS A 14 -0.52 27.55 6.37
N LYS A 15 -0.31 26.43 5.68
CA LYS A 15 -1.39 25.61 5.13
C LYS A 15 -1.86 24.49 6.05
N ARG A 16 -1.19 24.28 7.19
CA ARG A 16 -1.45 23.19 8.13
C ARG A 16 -2.93 23.11 8.54
N SER A 17 -3.56 24.25 8.84
CA SER A 17 -5.00 24.32 9.21
C SER A 17 -5.99 24.06 8.07
N LYS A 18 -5.58 24.23 6.79
CA LYS A 18 -6.42 23.93 5.62
C LYS A 18 -6.23 22.49 5.10
N ILE A 19 -5.16 21.82 5.53
CA ILE A 19 -4.80 20.44 5.11
C ILE A 19 -5.24 19.42 6.17
N LEU A 20 -5.51 19.84 7.41
CA LEU A 20 -5.96 18.96 8.49
C LEU A 20 -7.39 18.48 8.23
N HIS A 21 -7.53 17.35 7.56
CA HIS A 21 -8.72 16.52 7.76
C HIS A 21 -8.69 15.98 9.20
N THR A 22 -9.86 15.76 9.80
CA THR A 22 -9.94 15.11 11.09
C THR A 22 -9.42 13.67 10.94
N LYS A 23 -8.30 13.36 11.57
CA LYS A 23 -7.75 12.00 11.54
C LYS A 23 -8.70 11.04 12.26
N THR A 24 -9.13 10.01 11.55
CA THR A 24 -9.98 8.93 12.11
C THR A 24 -9.23 7.60 12.25
N GLY A 25 -7.95 7.60 11.88
CA GLY A 25 -7.05 6.45 12.01
C GLY A 25 -6.56 6.20 13.44
N SER A 26 -5.44 5.49 13.55
CA SER A 26 -4.81 5.12 14.81
C SER A 26 -3.54 5.92 15.09
N GLY A 27 -3.35 6.35 16.34
CA GLY A 27 -2.07 6.87 16.81
C GLY A 27 -1.02 5.78 17.07
N LYS A 28 -1.40 4.50 17.06
CA LYS A 28 -0.47 3.37 17.21
C LYS A 28 0.08 2.99 15.83
N PRO A 29 1.41 2.82 15.67
CA PRO A 29 2.00 2.39 14.42
C PRO A 29 1.46 1.04 13.96
N MET A 30 1.23 0.91 12.65
CA MET A 30 0.85 -0.35 12.01
C MET A 30 2.02 -1.34 12.07
N LYS A 31 1.79 -2.56 12.55
CA LYS A 31 2.78 -3.64 12.51
C LYS A 31 2.82 -4.28 11.13
N VAL A 32 4.01 -4.60 10.63
CA VAL A 32 4.21 -5.36 9.39
C VAL A 32 4.96 -6.65 9.69
N SER A 33 4.51 -7.77 9.13
CA SER A 33 5.17 -9.06 9.24
C SER A 33 5.15 -9.83 7.92
N PHE A 34 6.10 -10.75 7.77
CA PHE A 34 6.20 -11.66 6.63
C PHE A 34 6.19 -13.10 7.17
N ASN A 35 5.37 -13.96 6.58
CA ASN A 35 5.28 -15.36 6.93
C ASN A 35 5.23 -16.21 5.66
N LYS A 36 6.34 -16.86 5.28
CA LYS A 36 6.45 -17.66 4.06
C LYS A 36 5.89 -16.95 2.82
N PHE A 37 6.14 -15.64 2.70
CA PHE A 37 5.69 -14.84 1.57
C PHE A 37 6.44 -15.24 0.29
N ASP A 38 5.70 -15.31 -0.80
CA ASP A 38 6.22 -15.46 -2.15
C ASP A 38 5.53 -14.46 -3.10
N PHE A 39 6.26 -14.03 -4.14
CA PHE A 39 5.75 -13.04 -5.08
C PHE A 39 4.71 -13.61 -6.06
N SER A 40 4.59 -14.93 -6.25
CA SER A 40 3.70 -15.50 -7.29
C SER A 40 2.38 -16.05 -6.77
N ASN A 41 2.25 -16.25 -5.46
CA ASN A 41 1.04 -16.81 -4.86
C ASN A 41 1.02 -16.55 -3.35
N SER A 42 0.47 -15.41 -2.93
CA SER A 42 0.38 -15.09 -1.51
C SER A 42 -0.84 -14.27 -1.17
N TYR A 43 -1.34 -14.45 0.04
CA TYR A 43 -2.27 -13.51 0.64
C TYR A 43 -1.52 -12.37 1.31
N ILE A 44 -2.13 -11.18 1.29
CA ILE A 44 -1.82 -10.09 2.19
C ILE A 44 -3.01 -9.94 3.12
N TRP A 45 -2.76 -10.07 4.42
CA TRP A 45 -3.76 -10.06 5.47
C TRP A 45 -3.74 -8.73 6.22
N PHE A 46 -4.91 -8.32 6.69
CA PHE A 46 -5.14 -7.08 7.43
C PHE A 46 -5.91 -7.41 8.70
N GLU A 47 -5.48 -6.83 9.82
CA GLU A 47 -6.30 -6.73 11.03
C GLU A 47 -6.51 -5.25 11.36
N PHE A 48 -7.76 -4.85 11.49
CA PHE A 48 -8.16 -3.50 11.89
C PHE A 48 -8.45 -3.44 13.39
N TYR A 49 -8.25 -2.27 14.00
CA TYR A 49 -8.63 -2.05 15.41
C TYR A 49 -10.14 -2.10 15.64
N ASN A 50 -10.92 -1.74 14.62
CA ASN A 50 -12.39 -1.80 14.62
C ASN A 50 -12.85 -2.31 13.25
N VAL A 51 -14.09 -2.79 13.16
CA VAL A 51 -14.72 -3.16 11.88
C VAL A 51 -14.67 -1.94 10.93
N PRO A 52 -14.07 -2.05 9.74
CA PRO A 52 -13.95 -0.93 8.81
C PRO A 52 -15.33 -0.54 8.26
N LEU A 53 -15.58 0.76 8.12
CA LEU A 53 -16.81 1.26 7.51
C LEU A 53 -16.75 1.09 5.98
N ALA A 54 -17.89 1.14 5.29
CA ALA A 54 -17.93 1.02 3.82
C ALA A 54 -17.00 2.00 3.09
N LYS A 55 -16.86 3.24 3.59
CA LYS A 55 -15.93 4.24 3.06
C LYS A 55 -14.46 3.86 3.25
N ASP A 56 -14.15 3.16 4.34
CA ASP A 56 -12.80 2.74 4.72
C ASP A 56 -12.36 1.60 3.80
N VAL A 57 -13.26 0.63 3.59
CA VAL A 57 -13.09 -0.45 2.61
C VAL A 57 -12.91 0.13 1.22
N SER A 58 -13.73 1.10 0.80
CA SER A 58 -13.58 1.75 -0.51
C SER A 58 -12.22 2.45 -0.67
N LEU A 59 -11.72 3.13 0.36
CA LEU A 59 -10.39 3.77 0.33
C LEU A 59 -9.28 2.73 0.15
N ILE A 60 -9.35 1.62 0.89
CA ILE A 60 -8.38 0.52 0.79
C ILE A 60 -8.43 -0.11 -0.60
N CYS A 61 -9.61 -0.43 -1.13
CA CYS A 61 -9.76 -0.98 -2.48
C CYS A 61 -9.21 -0.04 -3.55
N ASN A 62 -9.50 1.26 -3.48
CA ASN A 62 -8.98 2.23 -4.45
C ASN A 62 -7.46 2.36 -4.36
N THR A 63 -6.88 2.27 -3.16
CA THR A 63 -5.43 2.29 -2.96
C THR A 63 -4.76 1.06 -3.56
N ILE A 64 -5.31 -0.13 -3.28
CA ILE A 64 -4.82 -1.41 -3.81
C ILE A 64 -4.96 -1.45 -5.34
N ARG A 65 -6.09 -0.98 -5.89
CA ARG A 65 -6.30 -0.85 -7.35
C ARG A 65 -5.24 0.04 -7.99
N ALA A 66 -4.98 1.21 -7.40
CA ALA A 66 -3.95 2.11 -7.90
C ALA A 66 -2.54 1.48 -7.83
N TRP A 67 -2.22 0.81 -6.72
CA TRP A 67 -0.97 0.06 -6.55
C TRP A 67 -0.80 -1.01 -7.62
N HIS A 68 -1.83 -1.82 -7.87
CA HIS A 68 -1.81 -2.84 -8.92
C HIS A 68 -1.65 -2.24 -10.32
N ILE A 69 -2.38 -1.18 -10.66
CA ILE A 69 -2.28 -0.51 -11.97
C ILE A 69 -0.86 0.00 -12.20
N ILE A 70 -0.29 0.74 -11.23
CA ILE A 70 1.06 1.30 -11.35
C ILE A 70 2.09 0.17 -11.44
N GLY A 71 1.94 -0.89 -10.65
CA GLY A 71 2.83 -2.04 -10.68
C GLY A 71 2.79 -2.81 -11.99
N ARG A 72 1.60 -3.02 -12.56
CA ARG A 72 1.42 -3.69 -13.85
C ARG A 72 2.03 -2.90 -15.01
N LEU A 73 2.03 -1.57 -14.91
CA LEU A 73 2.63 -0.67 -15.89
C LEU A 73 4.14 -0.47 -15.70
N GLY A 74 4.79 -1.19 -14.78
CA GLY A 74 6.22 -1.07 -14.51
C GLY A 74 6.63 0.22 -13.79
N GLY A 75 5.67 0.94 -13.21
CA GLY A 75 5.94 2.19 -12.47
C GLY A 75 6.74 1.97 -11.18
N CYS A 76 6.75 0.74 -10.67
CA CYS A 76 7.57 0.34 -9.53
C CYS A 76 8.76 -0.51 -9.97
N ASN A 77 9.57 -0.02 -10.91
CA ASN A 77 10.81 -0.68 -11.34
C ASN A 77 12.01 -0.09 -10.60
N ALA A 78 12.55 -0.82 -9.62
CA ALA A 78 13.70 -0.37 -8.83
C ALA A 78 14.95 -0.13 -9.70
N MET A 79 15.11 -0.88 -10.80
CA MET A 79 16.25 -0.75 -11.72
C MET A 79 16.19 0.52 -12.56
N ASN A 80 15.03 1.18 -12.66
CA ASN A 80 14.84 2.42 -13.42
C ASN A 80 14.58 3.65 -12.52
N MET A 81 14.94 3.62 -11.24
CA MET A 81 14.78 4.73 -10.28
C MET A 81 15.85 5.82 -10.44
N GLN A 82 16.05 6.35 -11.65
CA GLN A 82 17.16 7.25 -12.00
C GLN A 82 17.24 8.50 -11.09
N LEU A 83 16.10 9.11 -10.77
CA LEU A 83 16.05 10.29 -9.89
C LEU A 83 16.43 9.96 -8.44
N SER A 84 15.97 8.82 -7.92
CA SER A 84 16.27 8.40 -6.54
C SER A 84 17.70 7.89 -6.38
N GLN A 85 18.31 7.40 -7.46
CA GLN A 85 19.70 6.94 -7.49
C GLN A 85 20.68 8.07 -7.84
N SER A 86 20.18 9.26 -8.21
CA SER A 86 21.01 10.42 -8.48
C SER A 86 21.56 11.04 -7.19
N PRO A 87 22.76 11.67 -7.22
CA PRO A 87 23.28 12.41 -6.08
C PRO A 87 22.30 13.50 -5.61
N MET A 88 22.21 13.74 -4.30
CA MET A 88 21.24 14.67 -3.72
C MET A 88 21.35 16.11 -4.26
N ASP A 89 22.55 16.54 -4.65
CA ASP A 89 22.81 17.87 -5.22
C ASP A 89 22.74 17.91 -6.75
N ALA A 90 22.45 16.78 -7.41
CA ALA A 90 22.33 16.71 -8.86
C ALA A 90 21.07 17.44 -9.33
N ARG A 91 21.17 18.10 -10.49
CA ARG A 91 19.97 18.62 -11.16
C ARG A 91 19.12 17.43 -11.62
N PRO A 92 17.80 17.43 -11.36
CA PRO A 92 16.92 16.37 -11.86
C PRO A 92 17.08 16.22 -13.36
N SER A 93 17.41 15.01 -13.79
CA SER A 93 17.57 14.64 -15.19
C SER A 93 17.11 13.18 -15.34
N TYR A 94 16.68 12.85 -16.55
CA TYR A 94 16.16 11.52 -16.86
C TYR A 94 16.64 11.12 -18.26
N ASP A 95 17.31 9.98 -18.35
CA ASP A 95 17.77 9.39 -19.59
C ASP A 95 16.70 8.42 -20.12
N TYR A 96 16.04 8.84 -21.20
CA TYR A 96 14.99 8.05 -21.85
C TYR A 96 15.55 6.84 -22.62
N ILE A 97 16.81 6.88 -23.05
CA ILE A 97 17.48 5.74 -23.71
C ILE A 97 17.82 4.69 -22.66
N GLN A 98 18.41 5.10 -21.53
CA GLN A 98 18.63 4.20 -20.39
C GLN A 98 17.31 3.58 -19.96
N GLY A 99 16.26 4.38 -19.77
CA GLY A 99 14.95 3.90 -19.33
C GLY A 99 14.30 2.89 -20.30
N ALA A 100 14.48 3.07 -21.60
CA ALA A 100 13.99 2.13 -22.61
C ALA A 100 14.74 0.79 -22.64
N ASN A 101 15.94 0.73 -22.07
CA ASN A 101 16.78 -0.48 -22.03
C ASN A 101 16.68 -1.25 -20.69
N VAL A 102 15.90 -0.78 -19.72
CA VAL A 102 15.67 -1.51 -18.47
C VAL A 102 14.54 -2.53 -18.66
N GLU A 103 14.77 -3.76 -18.23
CA GLU A 103 13.73 -4.80 -18.21
C GLU A 103 12.53 -4.32 -17.37
N PRO A 104 11.30 -4.36 -17.92
CA PRO A 104 10.12 -3.94 -17.17
C PRO A 104 9.84 -4.88 -16.00
N THR A 105 9.40 -4.32 -14.88
CA THR A 105 8.76 -5.10 -13.82
C THR A 105 7.28 -5.19 -14.08
N THR A 106 6.69 -6.34 -13.81
CA THR A 106 5.27 -6.59 -14.06
C THR A 106 4.64 -7.14 -12.79
N PHE A 107 3.46 -6.61 -12.46
CA PHE A 107 2.52 -7.18 -11.50
C PHE A 107 1.43 -7.94 -12.28
N TYR A 108 1.42 -9.27 -12.17
CA TYR A 108 0.53 -10.12 -12.97
C TYR A 108 -0.93 -10.04 -12.55
N ASN A 109 -1.32 -10.57 -11.39
CA ASN A 109 -2.72 -10.73 -11.01
C ASN A 109 -2.99 -10.35 -9.55
N ILE A 110 -4.24 -9.98 -9.31
CA ILE A 110 -4.73 -9.60 -8.00
C ILE A 110 -6.17 -10.11 -7.83
N GLY A 111 -6.49 -10.60 -6.64
CA GLY A 111 -7.84 -10.98 -6.26
C GLY A 111 -8.67 -9.78 -5.79
N ASP A 112 -9.93 -10.05 -5.47
CA ASP A 112 -10.80 -9.10 -4.78
C ASP A 112 -10.39 -8.97 -3.31
N LEU A 113 -10.75 -7.86 -2.67
CA LEU A 113 -10.59 -7.71 -1.22
C LEU A 113 -11.72 -8.46 -0.52
N GLU A 114 -11.38 -9.48 0.25
CA GLU A 114 -12.31 -10.21 1.11
C GLU A 114 -12.23 -9.64 2.53
N VAL A 115 -13.38 -9.44 3.19
CA VAL A 115 -13.49 -8.88 4.53
C VAL A 115 -14.33 -9.81 5.41
N GLN A 116 -13.87 -10.06 6.64
CA GLN A 116 -14.59 -10.78 7.69
C GLN A 116 -14.45 -9.99 8.99
N ASP A 117 -15.52 -9.35 9.44
CA ASP A 117 -15.51 -8.45 10.60
C ASP A 117 -14.37 -7.41 10.54
N ASN A 118 -13.38 -7.50 11.42
CA ASN A 118 -12.21 -6.62 11.48
C ASN A 118 -10.97 -7.22 10.77
N LEU A 119 -11.13 -8.31 10.04
CA LEU A 119 -10.09 -8.93 9.22
C LEU A 119 -10.36 -8.70 7.74
N ALA A 120 -9.29 -8.62 6.95
CA ALA A 120 -9.40 -8.67 5.51
C ALA A 120 -8.23 -9.41 4.89
N ARG A 121 -8.40 -9.89 3.67
CA ARG A 121 -7.32 -10.45 2.86
C ARG A 121 -7.49 -10.13 1.39
N ILE A 122 -6.38 -10.22 0.69
CA ILE A 122 -6.32 -10.11 -0.76
C ILE A 122 -5.25 -11.06 -1.27
N TRP A 123 -5.59 -11.83 -2.28
CA TRP A 123 -4.65 -12.68 -3.00
C TRP A 123 -3.85 -11.86 -4.02
N VAL A 124 -2.55 -12.13 -4.13
CA VAL A 124 -1.66 -11.50 -5.11
C VAL A 124 -0.79 -12.53 -5.82
N ASP A 125 -0.56 -12.26 -7.10
CA ASP A 125 0.48 -12.83 -7.94
C ASP A 125 1.20 -11.66 -8.60
N ILE A 126 2.26 -11.20 -7.92
CA ILE A 126 3.13 -10.13 -8.41
C ILE A 126 4.02 -10.67 -9.54
N GLY A 127 4.52 -11.90 -9.42
CA GLY A 127 5.30 -12.57 -10.46
C GLY A 127 6.77 -12.15 -10.53
N THR A 128 7.06 -10.86 -10.48
CA THR A 128 8.44 -10.35 -10.39
C THR A 128 8.85 -10.12 -8.94
N VAL A 129 10.10 -10.45 -8.62
CA VAL A 129 10.69 -10.15 -7.29
C VAL A 129 11.08 -8.68 -7.27
N GLU A 130 10.12 -7.83 -6.90
CA GLU A 130 10.28 -6.37 -6.89
C GLU A 130 9.87 -5.80 -5.52
N PRO A 131 10.83 -5.62 -4.60
CA PRO A 131 10.59 -5.08 -3.26
C PRO A 131 10.01 -3.64 -3.25
N LEU A 132 10.24 -2.84 -4.29
CA LEU A 132 9.69 -1.49 -4.39
C LEU A 132 8.16 -1.49 -4.35
N LEU A 133 7.52 -2.50 -4.98
CA LEU A 133 6.07 -2.66 -4.93
C LEU A 133 5.57 -2.80 -3.49
N LEU A 134 6.24 -3.60 -2.67
CA LEU A 134 5.86 -3.81 -1.27
C LEU A 134 6.10 -2.55 -0.45
N ASN A 135 7.22 -1.87 -0.64
CA ASN A 135 7.52 -0.61 0.05
C ASN A 135 6.46 0.47 -0.23
N VAL A 136 6.06 0.64 -1.50
CA VAL A 136 5.02 1.60 -1.90
C VAL A 136 3.69 1.29 -1.21
N LEU A 137 3.27 0.03 -1.21
CA LEU A 137 2.03 -0.40 -0.55
C LEU A 137 2.10 -0.18 0.97
N ILE A 138 3.18 -0.63 1.62
CA ILE A 138 3.36 -0.50 3.07
C ILE A 138 3.33 0.98 3.50
N ASN A 139 3.98 1.87 2.74
CA ASN A 139 3.97 3.30 3.03
C ASN A 139 2.57 3.90 2.89
N ALA A 140 1.83 3.54 1.84
CA ALA A 140 0.46 3.99 1.64
C ALA A 140 -0.47 3.49 2.78
N LEU A 141 -0.36 2.22 3.15
CA LEU A 141 -1.13 1.62 4.23
C LEU A 141 -0.77 2.20 5.60
N THR A 142 0.50 2.55 5.82
CA THR A 142 0.93 3.25 7.05
C THR A 142 0.26 4.61 7.16
N GLN A 143 0.21 5.37 6.05
CA GLN A 143 -0.50 6.66 6.05
C GLN A 143 -2.00 6.47 6.28
N ILE A 144 -2.63 5.52 5.58
CA ILE A 144 -4.04 5.17 5.78
C ILE A 144 -4.31 4.82 7.24
N SER A 145 -3.45 4.01 7.84
CA SER A 145 -3.54 3.60 9.25
C SER A 145 -3.57 4.80 10.18
N SER A 146 -2.65 5.75 9.96
CA SER A 146 -2.50 6.92 10.83
C SER A 146 -3.63 7.96 10.69
N ASP A 147 -4.20 8.09 9.50
CA ASP A 147 -5.01 9.26 9.14
C ASP A 147 -6.48 8.94 8.90
N PHE A 148 -6.81 7.71 8.52
CA PHE A 148 -8.15 7.36 8.04
C PHE A 148 -8.74 6.14 8.75
N VAL A 149 -8.05 5.00 8.72
CA VAL A 149 -8.60 3.70 9.15
C VAL A 149 -7.56 2.98 9.99
N GLY A 150 -7.76 2.81 11.29
CA GLY A 150 -6.75 2.19 12.15
C GLY A 150 -6.44 0.74 11.79
N ILE A 151 -5.32 0.50 11.10
CA ILE A 151 -4.79 -0.84 10.78
C ILE A 151 -3.82 -1.26 11.89
N LYS A 152 -4.14 -2.35 12.58
CA LYS A 152 -3.33 -2.91 13.66
C LYS A 152 -2.11 -3.65 13.09
N GLN A 153 -2.32 -4.54 12.13
CA GLN A 153 -1.23 -5.23 11.46
C GLN A 153 -1.56 -5.61 10.02
N VAL A 154 -0.50 -5.73 9.22
CA VAL A 154 -0.51 -6.31 7.89
C VAL A 154 0.49 -7.45 7.84
N MET A 155 0.06 -8.62 7.41
CA MET A 155 0.92 -9.80 7.24
C MET A 155 0.98 -10.20 5.76
N PHE A 156 2.19 -10.29 5.23
CA PHE A 156 2.47 -10.79 3.89
C PHE A 156 2.74 -12.29 3.93
N GLY A 157 2.00 -13.07 3.14
CA GLY A 157 2.07 -14.53 3.09
C GLY A 157 1.24 -15.20 4.20
N GLY A 158 1.48 -16.48 4.42
CA GLY A 158 0.77 -17.30 5.40
C GLY A 158 -0.52 -17.91 4.87
N SER A 159 -0.84 -19.11 5.37
CA SER A 159 -2.06 -19.86 5.04
C SER A 159 -3.20 -19.63 6.03
N GLU A 160 -2.90 -19.04 7.19
CA GLU A 160 -3.83 -18.77 8.27
C GLU A 160 -3.50 -17.40 8.88
N PHE A 161 -4.52 -16.72 9.39
CA PHE A 161 -4.37 -15.41 10.02
C PHE A 161 -5.44 -15.16 11.08
N GLU A 162 -5.00 -14.91 12.31
CA GLU A 162 -5.87 -14.68 13.47
C GLU A 162 -7.03 -15.71 13.52
N ASN A 163 -8.27 -15.24 13.65
CA ASN A 163 -9.48 -16.06 13.68
C ASN A 163 -10.23 -16.11 12.33
N TRP A 164 -9.54 -15.90 11.20
CA TRP A 164 -10.13 -16.01 9.86
C TRP A 164 -10.80 -17.38 9.65
N ASN A 165 -12.03 -17.39 9.11
CA ASN A 165 -12.79 -18.61 8.90
C ASN A 165 -13.02 -18.87 7.40
N GLU A 166 -12.31 -19.85 6.84
CA GLU A 166 -12.40 -20.22 5.41
C GLU A 166 -13.80 -20.70 4.98
N ASN A 167 -14.63 -21.15 5.92
CA ASN A 167 -15.98 -21.63 5.64
C ASN A 167 -17.03 -20.51 5.65
N LEU A 168 -16.67 -19.31 6.12
CA LEU A 168 -17.58 -18.17 6.22
C LEU A 168 -17.56 -17.37 4.90
N LYS A 169 -18.57 -17.61 4.06
CA LYS A 169 -18.69 -17.02 2.71
C LYS A 169 -20.03 -16.33 2.43
N SER A 170 -20.86 -16.11 3.45
CA SER A 170 -22.18 -15.49 3.32
C SER A 170 -22.19 -14.07 3.88
N GLU A 171 -22.81 -13.13 3.14
CA GLU A 171 -22.90 -11.71 3.54
C GLU A 171 -23.60 -11.52 4.89
N ASP A 172 -24.67 -12.27 5.15
CA ASP A 172 -25.42 -12.24 6.42
C ASP A 172 -24.57 -12.62 7.65
N ALA A 173 -23.40 -13.26 7.42
CA ALA A 173 -22.48 -13.68 8.48
C ALA A 173 -21.28 -12.72 8.63
N GLY A 174 -21.32 -11.52 8.03
CA GLY A 174 -20.24 -10.53 8.14
C GLY A 174 -19.11 -10.70 7.11
N TYR A 175 -19.34 -11.48 6.05
CA TYR A 175 -18.41 -11.61 4.91
C TYR A 175 -18.71 -10.59 3.82
N GLY A 176 -17.69 -9.95 3.26
CA GLY A 176 -17.84 -9.05 2.11
C GLY A 176 -16.75 -9.28 1.07
N VAL A 177 -17.11 -9.19 -0.22
CA VAL A 177 -16.15 -9.23 -1.33
C VAL A 177 -16.23 -7.93 -2.11
N HIS A 178 -15.09 -7.24 -2.24
CA HIS A 178 -15.00 -5.94 -2.85
C HIS A 178 -14.04 -5.95 -4.03
N LYS A 179 -14.57 -5.61 -5.21
CA LYS A 179 -13.82 -5.61 -6.47
C LYS A 179 -12.61 -4.67 -6.42
N ILE A 180 -11.46 -5.20 -6.85
CA ILE A 180 -10.23 -4.44 -7.15
C ILE A 180 -10.13 -4.19 -8.65
#